data_AF-A0A022QZX7-F1
#
_entry.id   AF-A0A022QZX7-F1
#
_cell.length_a   1.000
_cell.length_b   1.000
_cell.length_c   1.000
_cell.angle_alpha   90.00
_cell.angle_beta   90.00
_cell.angle_gamma   90.00
#
_symmetry.space_group_name_H-M   'P 1'
#
loop_
_entity.id
_entity.type
_entity.pdbx_description
1 polymer ?
#
loop_
_entity_poly.entity_id
_entity_poly.type
_entity_poly.pdbx_seq_one_letter_code
_entity_poly.pdbx_strand_id
1 'polypeptide(L)'
;MSDDNEAKFSLKVMINKQKTKVLFAEVDSDFADVLLSFLTLPLGKIVRVLKKHYGEDQETRVSIGSLTTLYAGLANLDSVHFSTEVDKQTLLNPISSFDAELGKLKLDISDSKSTKYFTCGNWHCVYSSSLNISIHCDTGRCLCGSMMNREVIIINKSQVDNGGGCGVFTMDKVSFLISDDLRMVPNNMMDLLKASLLTSTPLSDLIVNKLEADSGTSRSEPGILIRAEEKGATSNPNKMLLNVMVQKSTNKLLFAQADEDFVDFLFSLLTIPLGGVECLLDGNTCLTSIDNLYASIADLINDKYLASTDIKKKLMNPKLPQGYTSKKQILPLSEQVVLYYCREYSQYKDWLSYSSAAADPVIRYH
;
A
#
# COMPACT_ATOMS: atom_id res chain seq x y z
N MET A 1 -12.51 33.43 2.85
CA MET A 1 -12.96 32.63 4.00
C MET A 1 -13.47 31.33 3.41
N SER A 2 -12.57 30.40 3.15
CA SER A 2 -12.91 29.04 2.76
C SER A 2 -13.18 28.27 4.05
N ASP A 3 -14.38 27.71 4.18
CA ASP A 3 -14.67 26.70 5.18
C ASP A 3 -13.66 25.55 4.98
N ASP A 4 -12.65 25.48 5.84
CA ASP A 4 -11.85 24.26 5.97
C ASP A 4 -12.79 23.19 6.51
N ASN A 5 -13.27 22.33 5.61
CA ASN A 5 -14.00 21.11 5.94
C ASN A 5 -13.01 20.14 6.61
N GLU A 6 -12.65 20.43 7.86
CA GLU A 6 -11.77 19.59 8.66
C GLU A 6 -12.49 18.27 8.96
N ALA A 7 -11.89 17.15 8.59
CA ALA A 7 -12.45 15.82 8.82
C ALA A 7 -12.58 15.56 10.33
N LYS A 8 -13.80 15.34 10.82
CA LYS A 8 -14.08 15.07 12.24
C LYS A 8 -14.36 13.60 12.48
N PHE A 9 -13.62 13.01 13.41
CA PHE A 9 -13.81 11.65 13.90
C PHE A 9 -14.34 11.67 15.34
N SER A 10 -15.20 10.71 15.68
CA SER A 10 -15.69 10.53 17.04
C SER A 10 -15.22 9.17 17.56
N LEU A 11 -14.56 9.17 18.72
CA LEU A 11 -14.01 7.97 19.34
C LEU A 11 -14.48 7.90 20.79
N LYS A 12 -14.85 6.71 21.27
CA LYS A 12 -15.09 6.49 22.71
C LYS A 12 -13.89 5.78 23.30
N VAL A 13 -13.20 6.43 24.23
CA VAL A 13 -11.98 5.89 24.83
C VAL A 13 -12.26 5.33 26.21
N MET A 14 -11.89 4.07 26.44
CA MET A 14 -11.90 3.47 27.76
C MET A 14 -10.52 3.60 28.39
N ILE A 15 -10.45 4.19 29.59
CA ILE A 15 -9.19 4.53 30.27
C ILE A 15 -9.15 3.86 31.64
N ASN A 16 -8.04 3.19 31.93
CA ASN A 16 -7.70 2.83 33.30
C ASN A 16 -7.19 4.08 34.04
N LYS A 17 -8.05 4.69 34.87
CA LYS A 17 -7.73 5.92 35.61
C LYS A 17 -6.57 5.76 36.60
N GLN A 18 -6.37 4.58 37.18
CA GLN A 18 -5.30 4.34 38.16
C GLN A 18 -3.92 4.31 37.48
N LYS A 19 -3.86 3.74 36.28
CA LYS A 19 -2.63 3.63 35.49
C LYS A 19 -2.47 4.71 34.42
N THR A 20 -3.43 5.65 34.35
CA THR A 20 -3.53 6.68 33.30
C THR A 20 -3.29 6.11 31.90
N LYS A 21 -3.85 4.92 31.62
CA LYS A 21 -3.58 4.15 30.40
C LYS A 21 -4.87 3.92 29.61
N VAL A 22 -4.84 4.17 28.31
CA VAL A 22 -5.93 3.78 27.39
C VAL A 22 -5.97 2.26 27.29
N LEU A 23 -7.14 1.68 27.51
CA LEU A 23 -7.38 0.25 27.34
C LEU A 23 -7.77 -0.04 25.90
N PHE A 24 -8.76 0.68 25.39
CA PHE A 24 -9.18 0.62 24.00
C PHE A 24 -9.97 1.87 23.61
N ALA A 25 -9.99 2.18 22.32
CA ALA A 25 -10.88 3.13 21.69
C ALA A 25 -11.90 2.39 20.82
N GLU A 26 -13.19 2.63 21.05
CA GLU A 26 -14.25 2.26 20.12
C GLU A 26 -14.32 3.32 19.02
N VAL A 27 -14.20 2.86 17.77
CA VAL A 27 -14.17 3.70 16.56
C VAL A 27 -15.17 3.20 15.53
N ASP A 28 -15.58 4.08 14.63
CA ASP A 28 -16.42 3.74 13.48
C ASP A 28 -15.60 3.20 12.29
N SER A 29 -16.32 2.77 11.25
CA SER A 29 -15.73 2.30 9.99
C SER A 29 -14.88 3.37 9.31
N ASP A 30 -15.28 4.65 9.36
CA ASP A 30 -14.54 5.74 8.73
C ASP A 30 -13.12 5.90 9.32
N PHE A 31 -13.01 5.86 10.66
CA PHE A 31 -11.70 5.93 11.33
C PHE A 31 -10.88 4.66 11.11
N ALA A 32 -11.53 3.48 11.14
CA ALA A 32 -10.88 2.21 10.86
C ALA A 32 -10.30 2.18 9.43
N ASP A 33 -11.03 2.69 8.44
CA ASP A 33 -10.58 2.81 7.06
C ASP A 33 -9.35 3.70 6.94
N VAL A 34 -9.31 4.82 7.66
CA VAL A 34 -8.12 5.69 7.73
C VAL A 34 -6.93 4.95 8.34
N LEU A 35 -7.11 4.19 9.42
CA LEU A 35 -6.01 3.45 10.03
C LEU A 35 -5.48 2.35 9.08
N LEU A 36 -6.37 1.58 8.46
CA LEU A 36 -6.01 0.54 7.48
C LEU A 36 -5.32 1.12 6.24
N SER A 37 -5.66 2.36 5.87
CA SER A 37 -5.04 3.05 4.74
C SER A 37 -3.52 3.20 4.88
N PHE A 38 -2.99 3.24 6.11
CA PHE A 38 -1.54 3.38 6.34
C PHE A 38 -0.74 2.23 5.74
N LEU A 39 -1.30 1.02 5.73
CA LEU A 39 -0.67 -0.16 5.10
C LEU A 39 -0.58 -0.02 3.58
N THR A 40 -1.38 0.85 2.98
CA THR A 40 -1.38 1.08 1.53
C THR A 40 -0.44 2.20 1.10
N LEU A 41 0.11 2.98 2.04
CA LEU A 41 0.94 4.13 1.74
C LEU A 41 2.38 3.69 1.41
N PRO A 42 2.93 4.09 0.26
CA PRO A 42 4.34 3.88 -0.05
C PRO A 42 5.26 4.58 0.95
N LEU A 43 6.39 3.95 1.29
CA LEU A 43 7.37 4.48 2.24
C LEU A 43 7.83 5.92 1.92
N GLY A 44 8.07 6.23 0.65
CA GLY A 44 8.43 7.58 0.20
C GLY A 44 7.32 8.61 0.40
N LYS A 45 6.05 8.21 0.23
CA LYS A 45 4.89 9.06 0.49
C LYS A 45 4.75 9.35 1.99
N ILE A 46 4.99 8.36 2.85
CA ILE A 46 5.00 8.53 4.31
C ILE A 46 6.05 9.58 4.72
N VAL A 47 7.30 9.42 4.26
CA VAL A 47 8.38 10.38 4.55
C VAL A 47 8.01 11.78 4.09
N ARG A 48 7.47 11.92 2.87
CA ARG A 48 7.02 13.20 2.30
C ARG A 48 5.93 13.86 3.15
N VAL A 49 4.87 13.12 3.49
CA VAL A 49 3.72 13.64 4.25
C VAL A 49 4.15 14.10 5.64
N LEU A 50 4.96 13.29 6.34
CA LEU A 50 5.47 13.66 7.66
C LEU A 50 6.36 14.90 7.60
N LYS A 51 7.23 15.00 6.60
CA LYS A 51 8.07 16.17 6.37
C LYS A 51 7.24 17.44 6.11
N LYS A 52 6.17 17.32 5.30
CA LYS A 52 5.26 18.44 4.99
C LYS A 52 4.47 18.90 6.22
N HIS A 53 4.01 17.96 7.04
CA HIS A 53 3.16 18.25 8.20
C HIS A 53 3.95 18.85 9.38
N TYR A 54 5.12 18.30 9.70
CA TYR A 54 5.91 18.73 10.87
C TYR A 54 6.98 19.78 10.55
N GLY A 55 7.21 20.10 9.28
CA GLY A 55 8.20 21.08 8.84
C GLY A 55 9.64 20.54 8.81
N GLU A 56 10.59 21.41 8.44
CA GLU A 56 12.02 21.10 8.35
C GLU A 56 12.84 21.56 9.57
N ASP A 57 12.20 22.17 10.56
CA ASP A 57 12.88 22.68 11.75
C ASP A 57 13.53 21.54 12.56
N GLN A 58 14.71 21.79 13.11
CA GLN A 58 15.54 20.75 13.75
C GLN A 58 14.86 20.08 14.96
N GLU A 59 13.95 20.76 15.65
CA GLU A 59 13.23 20.22 16.81
C GLU A 59 12.03 19.33 16.44
N THR A 60 11.40 19.54 15.27
CA THR A 60 10.19 18.81 14.85
C THR A 60 10.45 17.78 13.74
N ARG A 61 11.71 17.65 13.30
CA ARG A 61 12.09 16.74 12.21
C ARG A 61 11.78 15.29 12.57
N VAL A 62 10.73 14.75 11.96
CA VAL A 62 10.42 13.31 12.03
C VAL A 62 11.43 12.54 11.18
N SER A 63 12.28 11.74 11.82
CA SER A 63 13.27 10.90 11.16
C SER A 63 12.84 9.43 11.21
N ILE A 64 12.60 8.82 10.05
CA ILE A 64 12.33 7.39 9.89
C ILE A 64 13.65 6.72 9.49
N GLY A 65 14.55 6.56 10.46
CA GLY A 65 15.84 5.89 10.27
C GLY A 65 16.59 6.31 9.00
N SER A 66 17.12 5.34 8.26
CA SER A 66 17.85 5.56 6.99
C SER A 66 16.92 5.88 5.81
N LEU A 67 15.62 5.67 5.93
CA LEU A 67 14.65 5.98 4.88
C LEU A 67 14.58 7.50 4.63
N THR A 68 14.65 8.30 5.70
CA THR A 68 14.71 9.77 5.59
C THR A 68 15.98 10.22 4.87
N THR A 69 17.13 9.58 5.11
CA THR A 69 18.38 9.91 4.39
C THR A 69 18.35 9.46 2.93
N LEU A 70 17.73 8.31 2.64
CA LEU A 70 17.55 7.82 1.26
C LEU A 70 16.65 8.77 0.45
N TYR A 71 15.52 9.17 1.03
CA TYR A 71 14.60 10.14 0.41
C TYR A 71 15.28 11.49 0.17
N ALA A 72 16.06 11.99 1.13
CA ALA A 72 16.83 13.23 0.96
C ALA A 72 17.90 13.09 -0.14
N GLY A 73 18.56 11.94 -0.23
CA GLY A 73 19.48 11.62 -1.32
C GLY A 73 18.80 11.70 -2.69
N LEU A 74 17.65 11.03 -2.84
CA LEU A 74 16.83 11.11 -4.05
C LEU A 74 16.43 12.55 -4.41
N ALA A 75 15.98 13.34 -3.43
CA ALA A 75 15.56 14.71 -3.66
C ALA A 75 16.69 15.62 -4.17
N ASN A 76 17.90 15.40 -3.63
CA ASN A 76 19.10 16.20 -3.93
C ASN A 76 19.79 15.82 -5.25
N LEU A 77 19.50 14.65 -5.83
CA LEU A 77 20.07 14.27 -7.13
C LEU A 77 19.50 15.14 -8.25
N ASP A 78 20.34 15.52 -9.21
CA ASP A 78 19.88 16.25 -10.40
C ASP A 78 19.01 15.34 -11.29
N SER A 79 18.01 15.92 -11.98
CA SER A 79 17.14 15.16 -12.88
C SER A 79 17.84 14.60 -14.10
N VAL A 80 19.07 15.05 -14.43
CA VAL A 80 19.91 14.40 -15.47
C VAL A 80 20.21 12.93 -15.19
N HIS A 81 20.08 12.49 -13.94
CA HIS A 81 20.30 11.09 -13.54
C HIS A 81 19.07 10.20 -13.68
N PHE A 82 17.96 10.74 -14.19
CA PHE A 82 16.70 10.01 -14.37
C PHE A 82 16.31 10.00 -15.85
N SER A 83 15.56 8.98 -16.25
CA SER A 83 15.05 8.87 -17.63
C SER A 83 14.19 10.09 -18.00
N THR A 84 13.39 10.59 -17.05
CA THR A 84 12.59 11.81 -17.18
C THR A 84 12.47 12.54 -15.84
N GLU A 85 12.18 13.85 -15.87
CA GLU A 85 11.82 14.61 -14.65
C GLU A 85 10.60 13.99 -13.94
N VAL A 86 9.65 13.44 -14.71
CA VAL A 86 8.45 12.79 -14.17
C VAL A 86 8.82 11.56 -13.34
N ASP A 87 9.83 10.78 -13.73
CA ASP A 87 10.28 9.61 -12.97
C ASP A 87 10.82 9.99 -11.60
N LYS A 88 11.65 11.04 -11.56
CA LYS A 88 12.17 11.59 -10.30
C LYS A 88 11.01 12.04 -9.39
N GLN A 89 10.05 12.79 -9.94
CA GLN A 89 8.89 13.26 -9.17
C GLN A 89 8.01 12.10 -8.69
N THR A 90 7.89 11.04 -9.50
CA THR A 90 7.14 9.82 -9.15
C THR A 90 7.81 9.08 -7.99
N LEU A 91 9.14 9.00 -7.94
CA LEU A 91 9.87 8.42 -6.80
C LEU A 91 9.81 9.30 -5.55
N LEU A 92 9.72 10.62 -5.70
CA LEU A 92 9.57 11.57 -4.58
C LEU A 92 8.14 11.64 -4.03
N ASN A 93 7.14 11.24 -4.82
CA ASN A 93 5.75 11.16 -4.41
C ASN A 93 5.07 9.91 -5.00
N PRO A 94 5.49 8.71 -4.56
CA PRO A 94 4.98 7.45 -5.08
C PRO A 94 3.49 7.30 -4.81
N ILE A 95 2.77 6.82 -5.83
CA ILE A 95 1.32 6.63 -5.80
C ILE A 95 1.02 5.23 -5.25
N SER A 96 -0.03 5.11 -4.44
CA SER A 96 -0.50 3.81 -3.98
C SER A 96 -1.31 3.11 -5.08
N SER A 97 -1.26 1.78 -5.15
CA SER A 97 -2.23 1.00 -5.95
C SER A 97 -3.67 1.17 -5.46
N PHE A 98 -3.85 1.72 -4.26
CA PHE A 98 -5.13 2.07 -3.63
C PHE A 98 -5.51 3.54 -3.79
N ASP A 99 -4.91 4.31 -4.70
CA ASP A 99 -5.19 5.76 -4.84
C ASP A 99 -6.69 6.08 -4.99
N ALA A 100 -7.44 5.21 -5.69
CA ALA A 100 -8.88 5.35 -5.85
C ALA A 100 -9.67 5.09 -4.54
N GLU A 101 -9.23 4.15 -3.72
CA GLU A 101 -9.77 3.87 -2.39
C GLU A 101 -9.39 4.98 -1.40
N LEU A 102 -8.14 5.46 -1.43
CA LEU A 102 -7.66 6.56 -0.59
C LEU A 102 -8.45 7.84 -0.84
N GLY A 103 -8.83 8.14 -2.08
CA GLY A 103 -9.67 9.30 -2.43
C GLY A 103 -11.12 9.21 -1.93
N LYS A 104 -11.57 8.05 -1.42
CA LYS A 104 -12.89 7.86 -0.80
C LYS A 104 -12.87 8.00 0.72
N LEU A 105 -11.68 8.11 1.33
CA LEU A 105 -11.55 8.25 2.77
C LEU A 105 -12.15 9.57 3.23
N LYS A 106 -12.69 9.56 4.45
CA LYS A 106 -13.19 10.76 5.13
C LYS A 106 -12.07 11.76 5.42
N LEU A 107 -10.86 11.28 5.64
CA LEU A 107 -9.66 12.09 5.75
C LEU A 107 -8.94 12.09 4.41
N ASP A 108 -8.67 13.28 3.86
CA ASP A 108 -7.84 13.39 2.68
C ASP A 108 -6.36 13.17 3.03
N ILE A 109 -5.86 11.99 2.65
CA ILE A 109 -4.45 11.59 2.77
C ILE A 109 -3.78 11.69 1.38
N SER A 110 -4.54 12.04 0.34
CA SER A 110 -4.05 12.16 -1.03
C SER A 110 -3.47 13.56 -1.28
N ASP A 111 -2.15 13.63 -1.46
CA ASP A 111 -1.48 14.87 -1.85
C ASP A 111 -1.67 15.20 -3.35
N SER A 112 -2.55 14.46 -4.07
CA SER A 112 -2.63 14.42 -5.53
C SER A 112 -3.90 15.07 -6.09
N LYS A 113 -3.69 15.99 -7.06
CA LYS A 113 -4.63 16.14 -8.18
C LYS A 113 -4.67 14.78 -8.89
N SER A 114 -5.86 14.25 -9.20
CA SER A 114 -6.06 12.92 -9.82
C SER A 114 -4.97 12.56 -10.82
N THR A 115 -4.31 11.42 -10.63
CA THR A 115 -3.26 10.93 -11.54
C THR A 115 -3.82 10.85 -12.96
N LYS A 116 -3.19 11.56 -13.88
CA LYS A 116 -3.55 11.53 -15.30
C LYS A 116 -2.85 10.36 -15.95
N TYR A 117 -3.60 9.58 -16.70
CA TYR A 117 -3.08 8.45 -17.45
C TYR A 117 -3.17 8.77 -18.93
N PHE A 118 -2.18 8.33 -19.69
CA PHE A 118 -2.07 8.65 -21.10
C PHE A 118 -1.96 7.37 -21.92
N THR A 119 -2.69 7.31 -23.01
CA THR A 119 -2.58 6.25 -24.02
C THR A 119 -2.13 6.83 -25.35
N CYS A 120 -1.98 5.97 -26.35
CA CYS A 120 -1.60 6.32 -27.71
C CYS A 120 -2.46 7.48 -28.24
N GLY A 121 -1.79 8.54 -28.73
CA GLY A 121 -2.45 9.69 -29.37
C GLY A 121 -3.10 9.35 -30.72
N ASN A 122 -2.72 8.24 -31.34
CA ASN A 122 -3.34 7.78 -32.59
C ASN A 122 -4.64 7.01 -32.29
N TRP A 123 -5.76 7.64 -32.64
CA TRP A 123 -7.12 7.12 -32.47
C TRP A 123 -7.38 5.80 -33.20
N HIS A 124 -6.64 5.50 -34.28
CA HIS A 124 -6.77 4.27 -35.06
C HIS A 124 -5.72 3.21 -34.69
N CYS A 125 -5.02 3.40 -33.56
CA CYS A 125 -4.01 2.46 -33.11
C CYS A 125 -4.64 1.18 -32.56
N VAL A 126 -4.42 0.06 -33.24
CA VAL A 126 -4.85 -1.28 -32.81
C VAL A 126 -4.20 -1.71 -31.48
N TYR A 127 -3.04 -1.13 -31.16
CA TYR A 127 -2.31 -1.34 -29.90
C TYR A 127 -2.73 -0.39 -28.77
N SER A 128 -3.70 0.51 -28.99
CA SER A 128 -4.21 1.43 -27.96
C SER A 128 -5.14 0.75 -26.95
N SER A 129 -5.54 -0.50 -27.21
CA SER A 129 -6.37 -1.31 -26.32
C SER A 129 -5.59 -1.81 -25.11
N SER A 130 -6.15 -1.55 -23.92
CA SER A 130 -5.96 -2.13 -22.58
C SER A 130 -4.54 -2.37 -21.99
N LEU A 131 -3.47 -2.33 -22.77
CA LEU A 131 -2.11 -2.76 -22.37
C LEU A 131 -1.04 -1.68 -22.55
N ASN A 132 -1.34 -0.56 -23.21
CA ASN A 132 -0.43 0.56 -23.39
C ASN A 132 -1.01 1.83 -22.74
N ILE A 133 -0.86 1.92 -21.43
CA ILE A 133 -1.13 3.14 -20.65
C ILE A 133 0.16 3.56 -19.96
N SER A 134 0.43 4.87 -19.97
CA SER A 134 1.58 5.52 -19.37
C SER A 134 1.11 6.54 -18.35
N ILE A 135 1.80 6.67 -17.23
CA ILE A 135 1.63 7.82 -16.32
C ILE A 135 2.41 9.06 -16.81
N HIS A 136 3.26 8.87 -17.82
CA HIS A 136 4.10 9.90 -18.39
C HIS A 136 3.53 10.39 -19.73
N CYS A 137 3.09 11.65 -19.78
CA CYS A 137 2.64 12.32 -21.00
C CYS A 137 3.84 12.57 -21.93
N ASP A 138 3.70 12.28 -23.23
CA ASP A 138 4.67 12.57 -24.30
C ASP A 138 6.06 11.92 -24.19
N THR A 139 6.33 11.10 -23.16
CA THR A 139 7.61 10.37 -23.03
C THR A 139 7.49 8.89 -23.41
N GLY A 140 6.30 8.30 -23.24
CA GLY A 140 6.00 6.94 -23.69
C GLY A 140 5.71 6.89 -25.19
N ARG A 141 6.31 5.94 -25.91
CA ARG A 141 5.90 5.59 -27.29
C ARG A 141 5.03 4.34 -27.25
N CYS A 142 3.89 4.41 -27.93
CA CYS A 142 3.08 3.24 -28.22
C CYS A 142 3.82 2.31 -29.20
N LEU A 143 3.45 1.02 -29.23
CA LEU A 143 3.97 0.03 -30.19
C LEU A 143 3.77 0.44 -31.66
N CYS A 144 2.83 1.33 -31.97
CA CYS A 144 2.68 1.91 -33.31
C CYS A 144 3.66 3.05 -33.63
N GLY A 145 4.55 3.40 -32.70
CA GLY A 145 5.52 4.50 -32.82
C GLY A 145 4.97 5.89 -32.48
N SER A 146 3.66 6.04 -32.24
CA SER A 146 3.04 7.31 -31.85
C SER A 146 3.26 7.62 -30.36
N MET A 147 3.28 8.91 -30.01
CA MET A 147 3.40 9.34 -28.62
C MET A 147 2.15 8.99 -27.81
N MET A 148 2.36 8.72 -26.52
CA MET A 148 1.30 8.49 -25.55
C MET A 148 0.95 9.82 -24.85
N ASN A 149 -0.06 10.50 -25.36
CA ASN A 149 -0.46 11.83 -24.88
C ASN A 149 -1.98 12.03 -24.84
N ARG A 150 -2.76 10.98 -25.12
CA ARG A 150 -4.21 11.01 -24.98
C ARG A 150 -4.57 10.67 -23.54
N GLU A 151 -5.04 11.67 -22.78
CA GLU A 151 -5.50 11.48 -21.41
C GLU A 151 -6.68 10.50 -21.36
N VAL A 152 -6.65 9.56 -20.41
CA VAL A 152 -7.69 8.56 -20.15
C VAL A 152 -8.02 8.52 -18.67
N ILE A 153 -9.30 8.30 -18.39
CA ILE A 153 -9.80 8.10 -17.03
C ILE A 153 -9.80 6.60 -16.75
N ILE A 154 -9.12 6.18 -15.69
CA ILE A 154 -9.07 4.79 -15.26
C ILE A 154 -10.22 4.53 -14.30
N ILE A 155 -11.07 3.56 -14.64
CA ILE A 155 -12.17 3.09 -13.79
C ILE A 155 -11.90 1.62 -13.45
N ASN A 156 -11.67 1.31 -12.17
CA ASN A 156 -11.49 -0.06 -11.70
C ASN A 156 -12.84 -0.80 -11.71
N LYS A 157 -12.94 -1.90 -12.47
CA LYS A 157 -14.15 -2.74 -12.56
C LYS A 157 -14.33 -3.71 -11.39
N SER A 158 -13.70 -3.49 -10.23
CA SER A 158 -14.00 -4.28 -9.03
C SER A 158 -15.33 -3.88 -8.37
N GLN A 159 -16.11 -3.01 -9.00
CA GLN A 159 -17.49 -2.73 -8.61
C GLN A 159 -18.43 -3.30 -9.67
N VAL A 160 -18.68 -4.61 -9.59
CA VAL A 160 -20.02 -5.10 -9.93
C VAL A 160 -20.88 -4.67 -8.76
N ASP A 161 -21.71 -3.66 -9.00
CA ASP A 161 -22.76 -3.20 -8.10
C ASP A 161 -23.52 -4.39 -7.50
N ASN A 162 -23.22 -4.72 -6.26
CA ASN A 162 -24.23 -5.21 -5.34
C ASN A 162 -24.65 -3.99 -4.53
N GLY A 163 -25.76 -3.37 -4.92
CA GLY A 163 -26.32 -2.19 -4.25
C GLY A 163 -26.45 -2.43 -2.75
N GLY A 164 -25.57 -1.81 -1.97
CA GLY A 164 -25.55 -1.83 -0.53
C GLY A 164 -24.29 -1.12 -0.03
N GLY A 165 -24.44 -0.01 0.69
CA GLY A 165 -23.35 0.83 1.19
C GLY A 165 -22.21 0.02 1.80
N CYS A 166 -21.05 0.09 1.17
CA CYS A 166 -19.86 -0.65 1.51
C CYS A 166 -18.75 0.38 1.68
N GLY A 167 -18.13 0.43 2.85
CA GLY A 167 -17.06 1.38 3.18
C GLY A 167 -15.82 1.17 2.33
N VAL A 168 -14.74 1.91 2.62
CA VAL A 168 -13.54 1.92 1.76
C VAL A 168 -12.80 0.59 1.89
N PHE A 169 -12.47 0.20 3.12
CA PHE A 169 -11.82 -1.08 3.44
C PHE A 169 -12.71 -1.96 4.32
N THR A 170 -13.52 -1.34 5.17
CA THR A 170 -14.43 -1.98 6.12
C THR A 170 -15.87 -1.88 5.65
N MET A 171 -16.75 -2.72 6.20
CA MET A 171 -18.19 -2.60 5.99
C MET A 171 -18.73 -1.36 6.70
N ASP A 172 -19.65 -0.63 6.03
CA ASP A 172 -20.28 0.54 6.61
C ASP A 172 -21.00 0.19 7.91
N LYS A 173 -20.98 1.12 8.88
CA LYS A 173 -21.69 1.02 10.17
C LYS A 173 -21.20 -0.11 11.08
N VAL A 174 -20.04 -0.70 10.79
CA VAL A 174 -19.31 -1.53 11.75
C VAL A 174 -18.52 -0.62 12.69
N SER A 175 -18.36 -1.06 13.94
CA SER A 175 -17.42 -0.42 14.88
C SER A 175 -16.31 -1.39 15.25
N PHE A 176 -15.16 -0.82 15.62
CA PHE A 176 -13.97 -1.56 15.99
C PHE A 176 -13.46 -1.10 17.35
N LEU A 177 -12.85 -2.02 18.09
CA LEU A 177 -12.08 -1.71 19.29
C LEU A 177 -10.60 -1.70 18.90
N ILE A 178 -9.91 -0.60 19.20
CA ILE A 178 -8.48 -0.42 18.92
C ILE A 178 -7.74 -0.24 20.24
N SER A 179 -6.73 -1.08 20.50
CA SER A 179 -5.85 -0.95 21.67
C SER A 179 -4.75 0.09 21.46
N ASP A 180 -4.01 0.40 22.52
CA ASP A 180 -2.88 1.35 22.49
C ASP A 180 -1.74 0.90 21.56
N ASP A 181 -1.59 -0.42 21.38
CA ASP A 181 -0.64 -1.03 20.46
C ASP A 181 -1.22 -1.26 19.05
N LEU A 182 -2.32 -0.57 18.69
CA LEU A 182 -2.99 -0.61 17.39
C LEU A 182 -3.55 -1.97 16.95
N ARG A 183 -3.76 -2.92 17.87
CA ARG A 183 -4.55 -4.12 17.56
C ARG A 183 -6.00 -3.72 17.38
N MET A 184 -6.60 -4.17 16.29
CA MET A 184 -7.95 -3.83 15.90
C MET A 184 -8.83 -5.09 15.88
N VAL A 185 -9.93 -5.06 16.61
CA VAL A 185 -10.92 -6.14 16.62
C VAL A 185 -12.32 -5.61 16.31
N PRO A 186 -13.15 -6.34 15.55
CA PRO A 186 -14.54 -5.95 15.33
C PRO A 186 -15.30 -5.91 16.66
N ASN A 187 -16.05 -4.83 16.91
CA ASN A 187 -16.86 -4.67 18.11
C ASN A 187 -18.19 -5.44 17.94
N ASN A 188 -18.16 -6.74 18.18
CA ASN A 188 -19.32 -7.61 18.09
C ASN A 188 -19.88 -7.92 19.48
N MET A 189 -21.07 -7.38 19.79
CA MET A 189 -21.79 -7.67 21.03
C MET A 189 -22.04 -9.17 21.26
N MET A 190 -22.15 -9.98 20.20
CA MET A 190 -22.39 -11.42 20.34
C MET A 190 -21.14 -12.18 20.77
N ASP A 191 -19.96 -11.75 20.33
CA ASP A 191 -18.70 -12.35 20.79
C ASP A 191 -18.38 -11.91 22.22
N LEU A 192 -18.74 -10.67 22.58
CA LEU A 192 -18.71 -10.19 23.96
C LEU A 192 -19.69 -10.94 24.86
N LEU A 193 -20.91 -11.22 24.38
CA LEU A 193 -21.90 -12.02 25.12
C LEU A 193 -21.36 -13.44 25.36
N LYS A 194 -20.84 -14.10 24.32
CA LYS A 194 -20.21 -15.42 24.43
C LYS A 194 -19.06 -15.39 25.43
N ALA A 195 -18.15 -14.42 25.32
CA ALA A 195 -17.05 -14.27 26.27
C ALA A 195 -17.58 -14.05 27.71
N SER A 196 -18.63 -13.25 27.89
CA SER A 196 -19.23 -12.97 29.21
C SER A 196 -19.92 -14.18 29.83
N LEU A 197 -20.36 -15.12 29.01
CA LEU A 197 -20.95 -16.39 29.46
C LEU A 197 -19.88 -17.46 29.75
N LEU A 198 -18.69 -17.32 29.17
CA LEU A 198 -17.63 -18.32 29.25
C LEU A 198 -16.50 -17.92 30.20
N THR A 199 -16.32 -16.63 30.46
CA THR A 199 -15.18 -16.10 31.21
C THR A 199 -15.58 -15.01 32.19
N SER A 200 -14.77 -14.85 33.24
CA SER A 200 -14.93 -13.77 34.23
C SER A 200 -14.28 -12.45 33.79
N THR A 201 -13.55 -12.44 32.67
CA THR A 201 -12.83 -11.28 32.13
C THR A 201 -13.11 -11.05 30.64
N PRO A 202 -14.38 -10.97 30.22
CA PRO A 202 -14.79 -11.14 28.83
C PRO A 202 -14.22 -10.13 27.83
N LEU A 203 -13.95 -8.90 28.28
CA LEU A 203 -13.32 -7.88 27.45
C LEU A 203 -11.83 -8.17 27.23
N SER A 204 -11.12 -8.55 28.30
CA SER A 204 -9.74 -9.00 28.17
C SER A 204 -9.68 -10.23 27.29
N ASP A 205 -10.57 -11.19 27.48
CA ASP A 205 -10.60 -12.44 26.72
C ASP A 205 -11.00 -12.26 25.26
N LEU A 206 -11.88 -11.33 24.93
CA LEU A 206 -12.20 -11.03 23.52
C LEU A 206 -10.99 -10.47 22.77
N ILE A 207 -10.19 -9.65 23.45
CA ILE A 207 -8.98 -9.05 22.88
C ILE A 207 -7.80 -10.05 22.95
N VAL A 208 -7.67 -10.81 24.04
CA VAL A 208 -6.54 -11.69 24.41
C VAL A 208 -6.72 -13.15 24.04
N ASN A 209 -7.88 -13.78 24.19
CA ASN A 209 -8.04 -15.20 23.79
C ASN A 209 -8.14 -15.36 22.27
N LYS A 210 -8.50 -14.31 21.54
CA LYS A 210 -8.31 -14.26 20.09
C LYS A 210 -6.81 -14.19 19.69
N LEU A 211 -5.92 -13.90 20.66
CA LEU A 211 -4.46 -13.92 20.52
C LEU A 211 -3.81 -15.25 20.97
N GLU A 212 -4.48 -16.05 21.80
CA GLU A 212 -3.94 -17.32 22.32
C GLU A 212 -4.41 -18.57 21.58
N ALA A 213 -5.35 -18.44 20.63
CA ALA A 213 -5.77 -19.58 19.81
C ALA A 213 -4.68 -20.07 18.82
N ASP A 214 -3.53 -19.39 18.67
CA ASP A 214 -2.48 -19.82 17.74
C ASP A 214 -1.01 -19.45 18.11
N SER A 215 -0.73 -18.95 19.32
CA SER A 215 0.64 -18.49 19.67
C SER A 215 1.48 -19.56 20.38
N GLY A 216 1.97 -20.52 19.61
CA GLY A 216 3.15 -21.30 19.97
C GLY A 216 4.40 -20.78 19.28
N THR A 217 5.02 -19.68 19.73
CA THR A 217 6.47 -19.40 19.52
C THR A 217 6.95 -18.31 20.49
N SER A 218 8.04 -18.63 21.19
CA SER A 218 8.74 -17.80 22.17
C SER A 218 9.44 -16.59 21.54
N ARG A 219 9.31 -15.42 22.18
CA ARG A 219 10.09 -14.20 21.94
C ARG A 219 11.60 -14.48 22.04
N SER A 220 12.35 -14.09 21.02
CA SER A 220 13.78 -13.78 21.13
C SER A 220 14.06 -12.37 20.60
N GLU A 221 15.03 -11.69 21.22
CA GLU A 221 15.45 -10.32 20.93
C GLU A 221 15.86 -10.13 19.45
N PRO A 222 15.64 -8.94 18.85
CA PRO A 222 15.97 -8.71 17.44
C PRO A 222 17.46 -8.40 17.28
N GLY A 223 18.25 -9.44 17.08
CA GLY A 223 19.43 -9.35 16.23
C GLY A 223 19.01 -9.70 14.81
N ILE A 224 19.08 -8.76 13.86
CA ILE A 224 18.90 -9.06 12.44
C ILE A 224 20.05 -9.99 12.01
N LEU A 225 19.80 -11.29 12.07
CA LEU A 225 20.61 -12.32 11.42
C LEU A 225 19.91 -12.65 10.10
N ILE A 226 20.37 -12.02 9.02
CA ILE A 226 20.12 -12.53 7.68
C ILE A 226 20.85 -13.88 7.60
N ARG A 227 20.15 -14.99 7.84
CA ARG A 227 20.66 -16.32 7.49
C ARG A 227 20.68 -16.42 5.98
N ALA A 228 21.86 -16.25 5.38
CA ALA A 228 22.11 -16.76 4.05
C ALA A 228 22.09 -18.30 4.13
N GLU A 229 20.98 -18.93 3.76
CA GLU A 229 21.01 -20.35 3.43
C GLU A 229 21.75 -20.51 2.10
N GLU A 230 23.00 -20.96 2.14
CA GLU A 230 23.66 -21.55 0.98
C GLU A 230 23.02 -22.92 0.70
N LYS A 231 21.90 -22.93 0.00
CA LYS A 231 21.40 -24.13 -0.70
C LYS A 231 21.70 -24.02 -2.18
N GLY A 232 22.24 -25.12 -2.71
CA GLY A 232 22.78 -25.32 -4.06
C GLY A 232 22.23 -24.43 -5.17
N ALA A 233 23.17 -23.81 -5.88
CA ALA A 233 22.93 -22.89 -6.98
C ALA A 233 22.02 -23.46 -8.08
N THR A 234 20.77 -23.02 -8.08
CA THR A 234 20.11 -22.62 -9.32
C THR A 234 20.38 -21.13 -9.51
N SER A 235 20.97 -20.77 -10.65
CA SER A 235 21.42 -19.42 -10.97
C SER A 235 20.25 -18.42 -10.97
N ASN A 236 20.06 -17.67 -9.88
CA ASN A 236 19.25 -16.45 -9.92
C ASN A 236 19.95 -15.43 -10.85
N PRO A 237 19.28 -14.92 -11.91
CA PRO A 237 19.90 -14.07 -12.91
C PRO A 237 20.17 -12.62 -12.46
N ASN A 238 19.63 -12.19 -11.32
CA ASN A 238 19.74 -10.80 -10.85
C ASN A 238 20.80 -10.69 -9.75
N LYS A 239 22.07 -10.54 -10.14
CA LYS A 239 23.15 -10.17 -9.23
C LYS A 239 23.45 -8.68 -9.39
N MET A 240 23.40 -7.92 -8.30
CA MET A 240 23.87 -6.54 -8.25
C MET A 240 25.29 -6.52 -7.68
N LEU A 241 26.21 -5.86 -8.37
CA LEU A 241 27.60 -5.73 -7.92
C LEU A 241 27.77 -4.46 -7.09
N LEU A 242 28.33 -4.61 -5.90
CA LEU A 242 28.60 -3.51 -4.98
C LEU A 242 30.09 -3.52 -4.62
N ASN A 243 30.81 -2.48 -5.02
CA ASN A 243 32.21 -2.29 -4.67
C ASN A 243 32.28 -1.49 -3.37
N VAL A 244 32.67 -2.15 -2.28
CA VAL A 244 32.70 -1.54 -0.95
C VAL A 244 34.13 -1.19 -0.55
N MET A 245 34.33 0.04 -0.08
CA MET A 245 35.58 0.47 0.52
C MET A 245 35.45 0.44 2.05
N VAL A 246 36.31 -0.36 2.69
CA VAL A 246 36.31 -0.56 4.15
C VAL A 246 37.61 -0.05 4.74
N GLN A 247 37.51 0.74 5.81
CA GLN A 247 38.66 1.12 6.62
C GLN A 247 39.13 -0.09 7.44
N LYS A 248 40.22 -0.72 7.04
CA LYS A 248 40.72 -1.96 7.67
C LYS A 248 40.97 -1.85 9.18
N SER A 249 41.46 -0.70 9.65
CA SER A 249 41.79 -0.51 11.07
C SER A 249 40.56 -0.48 11.99
N THR A 250 39.40 -0.07 11.48
CA THR A 250 38.15 0.04 12.26
C THR A 250 37.07 -0.93 11.81
N ASN A 251 37.32 -1.65 10.71
CA ASN A 251 36.35 -2.47 9.99
C ASN A 251 35.05 -1.72 9.63
N LYS A 252 35.15 -0.40 9.42
CA LYS A 252 34.00 0.45 9.04
C LYS A 252 33.89 0.61 7.53
N LEU A 253 32.69 0.45 7.00
CA LEU A 253 32.34 0.79 5.63
C LEU A 253 32.44 2.32 5.47
N LEU A 254 33.22 2.77 4.49
CA LEU A 254 33.37 4.20 4.17
C LEU A 254 32.46 4.60 3.02
N PHE A 255 32.58 3.90 1.90
CA PHE A 255 31.83 4.18 0.68
C PHE A 255 31.46 2.87 -0.01
N ALA A 256 30.36 2.91 -0.75
CA ALA A 256 29.99 1.85 -1.67
C ALA A 256 29.76 2.48 -3.05
N GLN A 257 30.40 1.91 -4.06
CA GLN A 257 30.17 2.22 -5.46
C GLN A 257 29.28 1.13 -6.05
N ALA A 258 28.21 1.55 -6.71
CA ALA A 258 27.24 0.66 -7.32
C ALA A 258 26.84 1.19 -8.70
N ASP A 259 26.40 0.27 -9.55
CA ASP A 259 25.81 0.62 -10.85
C ASP A 259 24.32 0.96 -10.71
N GLU A 260 23.73 1.45 -11.80
CA GLU A 260 22.32 1.89 -11.91
C GLU A 260 21.35 0.88 -11.28
N ASP A 261 21.52 -0.41 -11.55
CA ASP A 261 20.62 -1.46 -11.05
C ASP A 261 20.45 -1.44 -9.51
N PHE A 262 21.53 -1.16 -8.78
CA PHE A 262 21.49 -1.11 -7.32
C PHE A 262 20.88 0.18 -6.81
N VAL A 263 21.10 1.29 -7.52
CA VAL A 263 20.49 2.59 -7.20
C VAL A 263 18.97 2.53 -7.44
N ASP A 264 18.55 1.95 -8.56
CA ASP A 264 17.15 1.66 -8.87
C ASP A 264 16.51 0.80 -7.80
N PHE A 265 17.21 -0.26 -7.37
CA PHE A 265 16.76 -1.10 -6.27
C PHE A 265 16.58 -0.30 -4.97
N LEU A 266 17.55 0.51 -4.59
CA LEU A 266 17.45 1.35 -3.39
C LEU A 266 16.26 2.30 -3.47
N PHE A 267 16.08 3.02 -4.58
CA PHE A 267 14.95 3.93 -4.74
C PHE A 267 13.61 3.21 -4.86
N SER A 268 13.59 1.98 -5.36
CA SER A 268 12.37 1.15 -5.36
C SER A 268 11.86 0.85 -3.95
N LEU A 269 12.70 0.91 -2.91
CA LEU A 269 12.23 0.76 -1.52
C LEU A 269 11.21 1.85 -1.12
N LEU A 270 11.35 3.05 -1.68
CA LEU A 270 10.42 4.16 -1.41
C LEU A 270 9.02 3.90 -1.98
N THR A 271 8.90 2.99 -2.95
CA THR A 271 7.64 2.71 -3.64
C THR A 271 6.85 1.59 -2.97
N ILE A 272 7.49 0.83 -2.09
CA ILE A 272 6.88 -0.29 -1.35
C ILE A 272 5.86 0.27 -0.35
N PRO A 273 4.58 -0.15 -0.42
CA PRO A 273 3.59 0.16 0.61
C PRO A 273 3.96 -0.42 1.96
N LEU A 274 3.58 0.23 3.05
CA LEU A 274 3.92 -0.25 4.40
C LEU A 274 3.45 -1.68 4.67
N GLY A 275 2.25 -2.06 4.22
CA GLY A 275 1.76 -3.45 4.29
C GLY A 275 2.51 -4.41 3.37
N GLY A 276 3.14 -3.91 2.31
CA GLY A 276 4.08 -4.68 1.49
C GLY A 276 5.38 -4.99 2.23
N VAL A 277 5.85 -4.05 3.07
CA VAL A 277 7.00 -4.28 3.97
C VAL A 277 6.66 -5.35 5.01
N GLU A 278 5.48 -5.26 5.63
CA GLU A 278 4.96 -6.28 6.55
C GLU A 278 4.90 -7.66 5.88
N CYS A 279 4.35 -7.75 4.66
CA CYS A 279 4.30 -9.00 3.90
C CYS A 279 5.69 -9.56 3.58
N LEU A 280 6.67 -8.70 3.25
CA LEU A 280 8.05 -9.12 2.95
C LEU A 280 8.81 -9.60 4.18
N LEU A 281 8.48 -9.06 5.36
CA LEU A 281 9.13 -9.36 6.63
C LEU A 281 8.29 -10.28 7.52
N ASP A 282 7.25 -10.90 6.96
CA ASP A 282 6.36 -11.84 7.65
C ASP A 282 5.77 -11.27 8.96
N GLY A 283 5.33 -10.02 8.91
CA GLY A 283 4.72 -9.33 10.06
C GLY A 283 5.69 -8.94 11.19
N ASN A 284 7.00 -8.94 10.92
CA ASN A 284 8.05 -8.72 11.93
C ASN A 284 8.95 -7.52 11.56
N THR A 285 8.35 -6.34 11.40
CA THR A 285 9.09 -5.13 11.00
C THR A 285 9.79 -4.43 12.17
N CYS A 286 9.67 -4.99 13.39
CA CYS A 286 10.06 -4.37 14.66
C CYS A 286 9.25 -3.10 15.00
N LEU A 287 8.27 -2.73 14.16
CA LEU A 287 7.31 -1.67 14.42
C LEU A 287 6.07 -2.30 15.04
N THR A 288 6.15 -2.65 16.33
CA THR A 288 5.13 -3.47 17.01
C THR A 288 3.68 -3.03 16.75
N SER A 289 3.42 -1.71 16.70
CA SER A 289 2.07 -1.20 16.42
C SER A 289 1.61 -1.44 14.97
N ILE A 290 2.52 -1.40 14.00
CA ILE A 290 2.20 -1.72 12.60
C ILE A 290 2.10 -3.23 12.41
N ASP A 291 3.02 -4.01 13.01
CA ASP A 291 2.97 -5.47 13.05
C ASP A 291 1.59 -5.93 13.58
N ASN A 292 1.13 -5.32 14.67
CA ASN A 292 -0.17 -5.58 15.30
C ASN A 292 -1.36 -5.19 14.40
N LEU A 293 -1.28 -4.05 13.72
CA LEU A 293 -2.33 -3.61 12.79
C LEU A 293 -2.44 -4.58 11.61
N TYR A 294 -1.31 -5.01 11.05
CA TYR A 294 -1.25 -5.99 9.98
C TYR A 294 -1.79 -7.37 10.43
N ALA A 295 -1.35 -7.87 11.59
CA ALA A 295 -1.85 -9.11 12.19
C ALA A 295 -3.36 -9.05 12.49
N SER A 296 -3.89 -7.86 12.81
CA SER A 296 -5.33 -7.69 13.02
C SER A 296 -6.15 -8.02 11.77
N ILE A 297 -5.65 -7.65 10.59
CA ILE A 297 -6.30 -7.99 9.32
C ILE A 297 -6.18 -9.49 9.04
N ALA A 298 -5.00 -10.06 9.28
CA ALA A 298 -4.73 -11.48 9.09
C ALA A 298 -5.68 -12.35 9.92
N ASP A 299 -5.69 -12.13 11.24
CA ASP A 299 -6.13 -13.11 12.23
C ASP A 299 -7.40 -12.68 12.98
N LEU A 300 -7.58 -11.38 13.19
CA LEU A 300 -8.61 -10.86 14.10
C LEU A 300 -9.86 -10.37 13.39
N ILE A 301 -9.73 -9.89 12.14
CA ILE A 301 -10.81 -9.34 11.35
C ILE A 301 -11.27 -10.38 10.33
N ASN A 302 -12.50 -10.85 10.52
CA ASN A 302 -13.17 -11.74 9.57
C ASN A 302 -13.63 -10.95 8.33
N ASP A 303 -13.57 -11.59 7.17
CA ASP A 303 -13.99 -11.05 5.86
C ASP A 303 -15.36 -10.37 5.87
N LYS A 304 -16.30 -10.81 6.73
CA LYS A 304 -17.63 -10.17 6.87
C LYS A 304 -17.60 -8.72 7.37
N TYR A 305 -16.49 -8.27 7.96
CA TYR A 305 -16.28 -6.89 8.44
C TYR A 305 -15.49 -6.05 7.45
N LEU A 306 -14.99 -6.65 6.36
CA LEU A 306 -14.26 -5.98 5.30
C LEU A 306 -15.15 -5.77 4.09
N ALA A 307 -14.86 -4.76 3.28
CA ALA A 307 -15.63 -4.42 2.08
C ALA A 307 -15.73 -5.58 1.08
N SER A 308 -14.70 -6.42 1.00
CA SER A 308 -14.70 -7.67 0.22
C SER A 308 -13.61 -8.63 0.66
N THR A 309 -13.68 -9.90 0.28
CA THR A 309 -12.57 -10.86 0.46
C THR A 309 -11.33 -10.46 -0.34
N ASP A 310 -11.52 -9.78 -1.47
CA ASP A 310 -10.43 -9.28 -2.32
C ASP A 310 -9.68 -8.11 -1.67
N ILE A 311 -10.37 -7.22 -0.92
CA ILE A 311 -9.70 -6.11 -0.22
C ILE A 311 -8.76 -6.63 0.85
N LYS A 312 -9.15 -7.68 1.58
CA LYS A 312 -8.29 -8.33 2.58
C LYS A 312 -6.97 -8.77 1.95
N LYS A 313 -7.05 -9.52 0.85
CA LYS A 313 -5.86 -10.03 0.14
C LYS A 313 -4.98 -8.89 -0.36
N LYS A 314 -5.58 -7.83 -0.90
CA LYS A 314 -4.84 -6.65 -1.38
C LYS A 314 -4.18 -5.88 -0.24
N LEU A 315 -4.83 -5.73 0.93
CA LEU A 315 -4.25 -5.04 2.09
C LEU A 315 -3.09 -5.82 2.71
N MET A 316 -3.20 -7.16 2.72
CA MET A 316 -2.15 -8.06 3.21
C MET A 316 -0.95 -8.13 2.26
N ASN A 317 -1.16 -7.97 0.96
CA ASN A 317 -0.06 -7.90 0.00
C ASN A 317 -0.31 -6.78 -1.03
N PRO A 318 -0.10 -5.51 -0.63
CA PRO A 318 -0.27 -4.36 -1.50
C PRO A 318 0.69 -4.44 -2.69
N LYS A 319 0.11 -4.43 -3.88
CA LYS A 319 0.88 -4.45 -5.13
C LYS A 319 1.38 -3.05 -5.48
N LEU A 320 2.45 -3.00 -6.28
CA LEU A 320 2.92 -1.74 -6.85
C LEU A 320 2.01 -1.31 -8.00
N PRO A 321 1.85 0.01 -8.26
CA PRO A 321 1.28 0.46 -9.52
C PRO A 321 2.12 0.01 -10.72
N GLN A 322 1.52 0.02 -11.90
CA GLN A 322 2.23 -0.30 -13.14
C GLN A 322 3.40 0.67 -13.39
N GLY A 323 4.57 0.14 -13.75
CA GLY A 323 5.75 0.94 -14.09
C GLY A 323 6.69 1.26 -12.92
N TYR A 324 6.46 0.66 -11.75
CA TYR A 324 7.27 0.85 -10.54
C TYR A 324 8.29 -0.27 -10.29
N THR A 325 8.28 -1.33 -11.11
CA THR A 325 9.14 -2.50 -10.97
C THR A 325 10.30 -2.48 -11.97
N SER A 326 11.52 -2.57 -11.45
CA SER A 326 12.72 -2.74 -12.26
C SER A 326 12.82 -4.18 -12.81
N LYS A 327 13.39 -4.33 -14.01
CA LYS A 327 13.64 -5.64 -14.64
C LYS A 327 14.56 -6.54 -13.81
N LYS A 328 15.39 -5.95 -12.95
CA LYS A 328 16.33 -6.67 -12.07
C LYS A 328 15.92 -6.66 -10.60
N GLN A 329 14.61 -6.51 -10.32
CA GLN A 329 14.11 -6.48 -8.95
C GLN A 329 14.50 -7.76 -8.18
N ILE A 330 14.99 -7.59 -6.95
CA ILE A 330 15.40 -8.68 -6.05
C ILE A 330 14.24 -9.08 -5.15
N LEU A 331 13.42 -8.12 -4.74
CA LEU A 331 12.27 -8.38 -3.89
C LEU A 331 11.14 -9.04 -4.68
N PRO A 332 10.37 -9.97 -4.09
CA PRO A 332 9.22 -10.62 -4.72
C PRO A 332 8.00 -9.67 -4.80
N LEU A 333 8.20 -8.48 -5.36
CA LEU A 333 7.17 -7.47 -5.56
C LEU A 333 6.45 -7.74 -6.89
N SER A 334 5.13 -7.49 -6.91
CA SER A 334 4.33 -7.61 -8.11
C SER A 334 3.57 -6.33 -8.38
N GLU A 335 3.45 -5.98 -9.66
CA GLU A 335 2.59 -4.88 -10.09
C GLU A 335 1.14 -5.33 -10.18
N GLN A 336 0.24 -4.41 -9.90
CA GLN A 336 -1.16 -4.63 -10.17
C GLN A 336 -1.42 -4.47 -11.67
N VAL A 337 -1.75 -5.59 -12.32
CA VAL A 337 -2.30 -5.57 -13.68
C VAL A 337 -3.74 -5.09 -13.57
N VAL A 338 -4.01 -3.86 -13.95
CA VAL A 338 -5.36 -3.32 -14.02
C VAL A 338 -5.87 -3.49 -15.45
N LEU A 339 -7.03 -4.14 -15.60
CA LEU A 339 -7.71 -4.25 -16.90
C LEU A 339 -8.53 -2.98 -17.12
N TYR A 340 -8.08 -2.15 -18.05
CA TYR A 340 -8.69 -0.85 -18.33
C TYR A 340 -9.77 -0.93 -19.43
N TYR A 341 -10.92 -0.29 -19.18
CA TYR A 341 -11.91 0.01 -20.22
C TYR A 341 -11.82 1.48 -20.60
N CYS A 342 -11.52 1.76 -21.87
CA CYS A 342 -11.73 3.11 -22.42
C CYS A 342 -13.22 3.31 -22.66
N ARG A 343 -13.87 4.20 -21.89
CA ARG A 343 -15.21 4.68 -22.21
C ARG A 343 -15.06 5.79 -23.25
N GLU A 344 -15.26 5.45 -24.52
CA GLU A 344 -15.24 6.43 -25.61
C GLU A 344 -16.36 7.46 -25.40
N TYR A 345 -15.99 8.73 -25.23
CA TYR A 345 -16.90 9.87 -25.35
C TYR A 345 -17.07 10.22 -26.84
N SER A 346 -17.62 9.30 -27.63
CA SER A 346 -18.15 9.62 -28.95
C SER A 346 -19.21 8.60 -29.33
N GLN A 347 -20.36 9.11 -29.77
CA GLN A 347 -21.48 8.33 -30.27
C GLN A 347 -21.04 7.25 -31.29
N TYR A 348 -21.63 6.05 -31.16
CA TYR A 348 -21.56 4.90 -32.06
C TYR A 348 -20.26 4.05 -32.10
N LYS A 349 -20.19 3.02 -31.24
CA LYS A 349 -20.24 1.57 -31.59
C LYS A 349 -19.54 0.74 -30.51
N ASP A 350 -20.31 -0.14 -29.86
CA ASP A 350 -19.78 -1.16 -28.95
C ASP A 350 -18.80 -2.08 -29.68
N TRP A 351 -17.57 -2.21 -29.18
CA TRP A 351 -16.67 -3.30 -29.54
C TRP A 351 -16.42 -4.19 -28.32
N LEU A 352 -17.09 -5.34 -28.32
CA LEU A 352 -16.76 -6.49 -27.49
C LEU A 352 -15.46 -7.11 -28.03
N SER A 353 -14.37 -7.12 -27.25
CA SER A 353 -13.21 -7.95 -27.56
C SER A 353 -13.31 -9.28 -26.81
N TYR A 354 -13.63 -10.33 -27.56
CA TYR A 354 -13.57 -11.73 -27.16
C TYR A 354 -12.13 -12.20 -26.95
N SER A 355 -11.92 -13.07 -25.96
CA SER A 355 -10.82 -14.02 -25.91
C SER A 355 -11.42 -15.41 -26.05
N SER A 356 -11.07 -16.12 -27.13
CA SER A 356 -11.50 -17.50 -27.35
C SER A 356 -10.72 -18.47 -26.46
N ALA A 357 -11.42 -19.19 -25.58
CA ALA A 357 -11.25 -20.63 -25.36
C ALA A 357 -12.43 -21.19 -24.53
N ALA A 358 -13.30 -21.93 -25.22
CA ALA A 358 -14.32 -22.86 -24.72
C ALA A 358 -15.63 -22.32 -24.08
N ALA A 359 -16.72 -22.62 -24.80
CA ALA A 359 -18.14 -22.71 -24.44
C ALA A 359 -18.96 -21.41 -24.23
N ASP A 360 -19.84 -21.14 -25.20
CA ASP A 360 -20.88 -20.11 -25.21
C ASP A 360 -21.92 -20.27 -24.08
N PRO A 361 -22.53 -19.14 -23.65
CA PRO A 361 -23.98 -19.11 -23.53
C PRO A 361 -24.62 -17.97 -24.35
N VAL A 362 -25.68 -18.34 -25.06
CA VAL A 362 -26.60 -17.48 -25.82
C VAL A 362 -27.36 -16.53 -24.88
N ILE A 363 -27.42 -15.24 -25.19
CA ILE A 363 -28.46 -14.35 -24.66
C ILE A 363 -29.07 -13.53 -25.80
N ARG A 364 -30.39 -13.67 -25.93
CA ARG A 364 -31.28 -12.95 -26.86
C ARG A 364 -31.66 -11.58 -26.28
N TYR A 365 -31.80 -10.60 -27.15
CA TYR A 365 -32.33 -9.27 -26.81
C TYR A 365 -33.86 -9.27 -26.86
N HIS A 366 -34.48 -8.57 -25.91
CA HIS A 366 -35.85 -8.08 -26.00
C HIS A 366 -35.84 -6.62 -26.46
#